data_AF-A0A9D7ECX6-F1
#
_entry.id   AF-A0A9D7ECX6-F1
#
_cell.length_a   1.000
_cell.length_b   1.000
_cell.length_c   1.000
_cell.angle_alpha   90.00
_cell.angle_beta   90.00
_cell.angle_gamma   90.00
#
_symmetry.space_group_name_H-M   'P 1'
#
loop_
_entity.id
_entity.type
_entity.pdbx_description
1 polymer ?
#
loop_
_entity_poly.entity_id
_entity_poly.type
_entity_poly.pdbx_seq_one_letter_code
_entity_poly.pdbx_strand_id
1 'polypeptide(L)'
;MPLGAIISAIRLGRDRKRSRIRTHAEHSYDGVWQATGIWAAVITLGNPIFQYFPPQAIHVLISILVGIAVYSSGHIMGLLSFKIGALLWWSAAMIMMLVPDNFHSLIMAAAIIPGYILPGYLLRRSVRSMRTE
;
A
#
# COMPACT_ATOMS: atom_id res chain seq x y z
N MET A 1 -13.24 -16.96 -4.90
CA MET A 1 -12.44 -15.74 -4.64
C MET A 1 -11.81 -15.69 -3.22
N PRO A 2 -12.43 -16.14 -2.10
CA PRO A 2 -11.81 -15.99 -0.77
C PRO A 2 -10.83 -17.13 -0.38
N LEU A 3 -11.05 -18.36 -0.84
CA LEU A 3 -10.23 -19.53 -0.45
C LEU A 3 -8.78 -19.44 -0.96
N GLY A 4 -8.56 -18.85 -2.12
CA GLY A 4 -7.22 -18.65 -2.68
C GLY A 4 -6.36 -17.68 -1.85
N ALA A 5 -6.97 -16.61 -1.32
CA ALA A 5 -6.28 -15.66 -0.45
C ALA A 5 -5.88 -16.31 0.89
N ILE A 6 -6.76 -17.15 1.46
CA ILE A 6 -6.52 -17.86 2.73
C ILE A 6 -5.41 -18.91 2.56
N ILE A 7 -5.45 -19.73 1.51
CA ILE A 7 -4.43 -20.76 1.26
C ILE A 7 -3.06 -20.14 0.98
N SER A 8 -3.03 -19.04 0.22
CA SER A 8 -1.79 -18.30 -0.03
C SER A 8 -1.24 -17.67 1.25
N ALA A 9 -2.08 -17.11 2.12
CA ALA A 9 -1.65 -16.56 3.41
C ALA A 9 -1.02 -17.63 4.32
N ILE A 10 -1.62 -18.83 4.38
CA ILE A 10 -1.12 -19.94 5.22
C ILE A 10 0.22 -20.49 4.69
N ARG A 11 0.35 -20.69 3.36
CA ARG A 11 1.60 -21.18 2.75
C ARG A 11 2.74 -20.17 2.90
N LEU A 12 2.46 -18.88 2.67
CA LEU A 12 3.44 -17.80 2.79
C LEU A 12 3.96 -17.63 4.22
N GLY A 13 3.12 -17.87 5.23
CA GLY A 13 3.52 -17.87 6.64
C GLY A 13 4.48 -19.01 7.01
N ARG A 14 4.35 -20.17 6.36
CA ARG A 14 5.18 -21.36 6.63
C ARG A 14 6.57 -21.26 6.01
N ASP A 15 6.67 -20.69 4.80
CA ASP A 15 7.95 -20.51 4.10
C ASP A 15 8.82 -19.39 4.69
N ARG A 16 8.21 -18.36 5.29
CA ARG A 16 8.92 -17.26 5.97
C ARG A 16 9.70 -17.70 7.23
N LYS A 17 9.40 -18.87 7.79
CA LYS A 17 9.96 -19.32 9.08
C LYS A 17 11.38 -19.92 8.98
N ARG A 18 11.93 -20.11 7.77
CA ARG A 18 13.12 -20.98 7.60
C ARG A 18 14.51 -20.34 7.50
N SER A 19 14.72 -19.07 7.12
CA SER A 19 16.10 -18.49 7.16
C SER A 19 16.20 -17.01 6.77
N ARG A 20 15.72 -16.08 7.60
CA ARG A 20 16.16 -14.67 7.45
C ARG A 20 16.13 -13.96 8.79
N ILE A 21 17.29 -13.55 9.28
CA ILE A 21 17.38 -12.56 10.35
C ILE A 21 16.73 -11.30 9.78
N ARG A 22 15.50 -11.00 10.20
CA ARG A 22 14.79 -9.81 9.75
C ARG A 22 15.41 -8.61 10.40
N THR A 23 15.74 -7.60 9.61
CA THR A 23 16.24 -6.34 10.14
C THR A 23 15.09 -5.56 10.80
N HIS A 24 15.41 -4.62 11.72
CA HIS A 24 14.40 -3.73 12.31
C HIS A 24 13.59 -2.99 11.23
N ALA A 25 14.23 -2.58 10.14
CA ALA A 25 13.57 -1.94 9.00
C ALA A 25 12.55 -2.86 8.31
N GLU A 26 12.88 -4.14 8.10
CA GLU A 26 11.93 -5.11 7.53
C GLU A 26 10.73 -5.33 8.45
N HIS A 27 10.94 -5.39 9.77
CA HIS A 27 9.85 -5.54 10.74
C HIS A 27 8.93 -4.32 10.77
N SER A 28 9.49 -3.11 10.79
CA SER A 28 8.72 -1.86 10.72
C SER A 28 7.93 -1.75 9.41
N TYR A 29 8.55 -2.11 8.28
CA TYR A 29 7.87 -2.11 6.98
C TYR A 29 6.69 -3.10 6.94
N ASP A 30 6.90 -4.34 7.38
CA ASP A 30 5.83 -5.34 7.46
C ASP A 30 4.68 -4.85 8.35
N GLY A 31 5.00 -4.23 9.50
CA GLY A 31 4.01 -3.69 10.43
C GLY A 31 3.15 -2.58 9.81
N VAL A 32 3.75 -1.64 9.07
CA VAL A 32 3.02 -0.57 8.36
C VAL A 32 2.01 -1.14 7.38
N TRP A 33 2.42 -2.13 6.57
CA TRP A 33 1.54 -2.74 5.56
C TRP A 33 0.47 -3.65 6.18
N GLN A 34 0.77 -4.32 7.29
CA GLN A 34 -0.24 -5.08 8.03
C GLN A 34 -1.31 -4.15 8.62
N ALA A 35 -0.91 -3.08 9.31
CA ALA A 35 -1.84 -2.10 9.87
C ALA A 35 -2.70 -1.45 8.77
N THR A 36 -2.06 -1.05 7.67
CA THR A 36 -2.74 -0.48 6.50
C THR A 36 -3.73 -1.47 5.88
N GLY A 37 -3.33 -2.72 5.68
CA GLY A 37 -4.20 -3.77 5.13
C GLY A 37 -5.39 -4.09 6.02
N ILE A 38 -5.18 -4.15 7.34
CA ILE A 38 -6.27 -4.36 8.32
C ILE A 38 -7.27 -3.22 8.24
N TRP A 39 -6.80 -1.96 8.28
CA TRP A 39 -7.69 -0.80 8.18
C TRP A 39 -8.42 -0.71 6.85
N ALA A 40 -7.73 -0.98 5.74
CA ALA A 40 -8.35 -1.03 4.42
C ALA A 40 -9.46 -2.09 4.35
N ALA A 41 -9.23 -3.26 4.94
CA ALA A 41 -10.23 -4.33 5.03
C ALA A 41 -11.40 -3.94 5.92
N VAL A 42 -11.16 -3.34 7.09
CA VAL A 42 -12.21 -2.85 7.99
C VAL A 42 -13.10 -1.82 7.30
N ILE A 43 -12.52 -0.84 6.62
CA ILE A 43 -13.27 0.19 5.89
C ILE A 43 -14.06 -0.46 4.74
N THR A 44 -13.40 -1.24 3.88
CA THR A 44 -14.02 -1.75 2.64
C THR A 44 -15.06 -2.83 2.91
N LEU A 45 -14.80 -3.74 3.84
CA LEU A 45 -15.71 -4.85 4.18
C LEU A 45 -16.75 -4.46 5.23
N GLY A 46 -16.41 -3.53 6.14
CA GLY A 46 -17.33 -3.05 7.16
C GLY A 46 -18.34 -2.04 6.63
N ASN A 47 -17.97 -1.19 5.67
CA ASN A 47 -18.87 -0.13 5.20
C ASN A 47 -20.19 -0.64 4.58
N PRO A 48 -20.24 -1.73 3.81
CA PRO A 48 -21.51 -2.30 3.33
C PRO A 48 -22.47 -2.74 4.45
N ILE A 49 -21.94 -3.05 5.65
CA ILE A 49 -22.72 -3.52 6.80
C ILE A 49 -23.20 -2.34 7.64
N PHE A 50 -22.30 -1.43 7.99
CA PHE A 50 -22.59 -0.33 8.92
C PHE A 50 -22.98 0.98 8.23
N GLN A 51 -22.73 1.12 6.93
CA GLN A 51 -23.02 2.30 6.11
C GLN A 51 -22.53 3.62 6.72
N TYR A 52 -21.40 3.58 7.43
CA TYR A 52 -20.88 4.72 8.17
C TYR A 52 -20.31 5.82 7.26
N PHE A 53 -19.69 5.42 6.14
CA PHE A 53 -19.15 6.31 5.13
C PHE A 53 -19.98 6.25 3.85
N PRO A 54 -20.16 7.39 3.15
CA PRO A 54 -20.72 7.35 1.81
C PRO A 54 -19.78 6.55 0.88
N PRO A 55 -20.29 5.75 -0.07
CA PRO A 55 -19.48 4.86 -0.91
C PRO A 55 -18.32 5.57 -1.64
N GLN A 56 -18.54 6.81 -2.06
CA GLN A 56 -17.55 7.69 -2.68
C GLN A 56 -16.34 8.00 -1.80
N ALA A 57 -16.53 8.09 -0.48
CA ALA A 57 -15.43 8.38 0.44
C ALA A 57 -14.46 7.20 0.59
N ILE A 58 -14.88 5.97 0.26
CA ILE A 58 -14.04 4.78 0.44
C ILE A 58 -12.74 4.90 -0.36
N HIS A 59 -12.79 5.23 -1.65
CA HIS A 59 -11.59 5.34 -2.50
C HIS A 59 -10.64 6.44 -2.02
N VAL A 60 -11.21 7.55 -1.55
CA VAL A 60 -10.47 8.68 -0.98
C VAL A 60 -9.75 8.27 0.31
N LEU A 61 -10.46 7.62 1.25
CA LEU A 61 -9.90 7.14 2.51
C LEU A 61 -8.79 6.10 2.28
N ILE A 62 -9.00 5.17 1.35
CA ILE A 62 -8.00 4.16 0.98
C ILE A 62 -6.76 4.83 0.36
N SER A 63 -6.93 5.83 -0.52
CA SER A 63 -5.80 6.57 -1.08
C SER A 63 -4.97 7.28 -0.01
N ILE A 64 -5.63 7.91 0.97
CA ILE A 64 -4.93 8.57 2.09
C ILE A 64 -4.13 7.55 2.89
N LEU A 65 -4.74 6.42 3.23
CA LEU A 65 -4.11 5.36 4.01
C LEU A 65 -2.91 4.75 3.27
N VAL A 66 -3.05 4.48 1.97
CA VAL A 66 -1.94 4.00 1.13
C VAL A 66 -0.84 5.04 1.03
N GLY A 67 -1.17 6.33 0.88
CA GLY A 67 -0.19 7.41 0.88
C GLY A 67 0.65 7.43 2.17
N ILE A 68 0.02 7.25 3.34
CA ILE A 68 0.71 7.14 4.63
C ILE A 68 1.65 5.92 4.64
N ALA A 69 1.17 4.76 4.18
CA ALA A 69 1.97 3.53 4.14
C ALA A 69 3.20 3.66 3.23
N VAL A 70 3.01 4.24 2.05
CA VAL A 70 4.06 4.49 1.06
C VAL A 70 5.07 5.53 1.57
N TYR A 71 4.60 6.61 2.20
CA TYR A 71 5.47 7.62 2.81
C TYR A 71 6.33 7.03 3.93
N SER A 72 5.70 6.27 4.84
CA SER A 72 6.36 5.60 5.96
C SER A 72 7.41 4.60 5.45
N SER A 73 7.06 3.85 4.40
CA SER A 73 8.00 2.95 3.72
C SER A 73 9.22 3.69 3.17
N GLY A 74 9.03 4.85 2.55
CA GLY A 74 10.12 5.70 2.07
C GLY A 74 11.01 6.23 3.19
N HIS A 75 10.47 6.45 4.39
CA HIS A 75 11.26 6.85 5.56
C HIS A 75 12.06 5.66 6.13
N ILE A 76 11.42 4.49 6.25
CA ILE A 76 12.06 3.25 6.75
C ILE A 76 13.20 2.80 5.83
N MET A 77 13.00 2.93 4.50
CA MET A 77 13.96 2.48 3.50
C MET A 77 14.93 3.57 3.03
N GLY A 78 14.74 4.83 3.47
CA GLY A 78 15.54 5.96 3.02
C GLY A 78 15.36 6.34 1.53
N LEU A 79 14.26 5.91 0.89
CA LEU A 79 14.02 6.12 -0.54
C LEU A 79 13.13 7.32 -0.82
N LEU A 80 13.68 8.31 -1.54
CA LEU A 80 12.94 9.49 -1.98
C LEU A 80 11.80 9.15 -2.94
N SER A 81 11.97 8.13 -3.80
CA SER A 81 10.94 7.70 -4.76
C SER A 81 9.63 7.29 -4.09
N PHE A 82 9.70 6.63 -2.93
CA PHE A 82 8.52 6.30 -2.14
C PHE A 82 7.86 7.55 -1.54
N LYS A 83 8.64 8.52 -1.06
CA LYS A 83 8.08 9.78 -0.53
C LYS A 83 7.32 10.56 -1.61
N ILE A 84 7.85 10.63 -2.83
CA ILE A 84 7.16 11.24 -3.98
C ILE A 84 5.91 10.44 -4.34
N GLY A 85 5.99 9.10 -4.31
CA GLY A 85 4.83 8.24 -4.54
C GLY A 85 3.68 8.50 -3.56
N ALA A 86 3.98 8.81 -2.29
CA ALA A 86 2.96 9.17 -1.31
C ALA A 86 2.26 10.50 -1.63
N LEU A 87 3.01 11.51 -2.09
CA LEU A 87 2.40 12.76 -2.55
C LEU A 87 1.42 12.51 -3.69
N LEU A 88 1.76 11.62 -4.63
CA LEU A 88 0.84 11.26 -5.73
C LEU A 88 -0.45 10.63 -5.22
N TRP A 89 -0.37 9.75 -4.21
CA TRP A 89 -1.55 9.17 -3.58
C TRP A 89 -2.45 10.20 -2.89
N TRP A 90 -1.86 11.17 -2.19
CA TRP A 90 -2.64 12.25 -1.57
C TRP A 90 -3.20 13.23 -2.60
N SER A 91 -2.46 13.55 -3.66
CA SER A 91 -2.99 14.34 -4.78
C SER A 91 -4.16 13.63 -5.45
N ALA A 92 -4.06 12.31 -5.67
CA ALA A 92 -5.17 11.51 -6.21
C ALA A 92 -6.39 11.55 -5.29
N ALA A 93 -6.20 11.46 -3.96
CA ALA A 93 -7.29 11.60 -2.99
C ALA A 93 -7.97 12.97 -3.10
N MET A 94 -7.19 14.05 -3.17
CA MET A 94 -7.71 15.41 -3.34
C MET A 94 -8.48 15.57 -4.66
N ILE A 95 -7.98 15.02 -5.76
CA ILE A 95 -8.67 15.06 -7.06
C ILE A 95 -9.99 14.30 -6.98
N MET A 96 -10.02 13.12 -6.35
CA MET A 96 -11.26 12.33 -6.18
C MET A 96 -12.33 13.05 -5.36
N MET A 97 -11.96 13.91 -4.42
CA MET A 97 -12.94 14.76 -3.70
C MET A 97 -13.63 15.79 -4.61
N LEU A 98 -13.06 16.09 -5.77
CA LEU A 98 -13.55 17.12 -6.70
C LEU A 98 -14.21 16.54 -7.95
N VAL A 99 -14.10 15.23 -8.18
CA VAL A 99 -14.65 14.56 -9.37
C VAL A 99 -15.72 13.53 -9.02
N PRO A 100 -16.62 13.22 -9.96
CA PRO A 100 -17.66 12.21 -9.73
C PRO A 100 -17.09 10.78 -9.57
N ASP A 101 -17.81 9.95 -8.82
CA ASP A 101 -17.34 8.64 -8.31
C ASP A 101 -16.97 7.62 -9.39
N ASN A 102 -17.58 7.73 -10.56
CA ASN A 102 -17.31 6.86 -11.70
C ASN A 102 -15.85 6.94 -12.18
N PHE A 103 -15.12 8.01 -11.84
CA PHE A 103 -13.70 8.16 -12.16
C PHE A 103 -12.75 7.69 -11.05
N HIS A 104 -13.24 7.42 -9.83
CA HIS A 104 -12.37 7.15 -8.67
C HIS A 104 -11.50 5.91 -8.87
N SER A 105 -12.07 4.80 -9.35
CA SER A 105 -11.29 3.58 -9.60
C SER A 105 -10.23 3.78 -10.70
N LEU A 106 -10.51 4.63 -11.70
CA LEU A 106 -9.55 4.97 -12.75
C LEU A 106 -8.41 5.83 -12.20
N ILE A 107 -8.72 6.82 -11.36
CA ILE A 107 -7.72 7.66 -10.69
C ILE A 107 -6.83 6.83 -9.78
N MET A 108 -7.40 5.88 -9.02
CA MET A 108 -6.66 4.91 -8.20
C MET A 108 -5.70 4.07 -9.06
N ALA A 109 -6.17 3.54 -10.18
CA ALA A 109 -5.34 2.77 -11.09
C ALA A 109 -4.19 3.60 -11.67
N ALA A 110 -4.48 4.86 -12.05
CA ALA A 110 -3.48 5.80 -12.51
C ALA A 110 -2.46 6.16 -11.41
N ALA A 111 -2.87 6.23 -10.14
CA ALA A 111 -2.00 6.51 -9.00
C ALA A 111 -1.10 5.32 -8.63
N ILE A 112 -1.58 4.08 -8.77
CA ILE A 112 -0.80 2.86 -8.46
C ILE A 112 0.50 2.78 -9.26
N ILE A 113 0.46 3.14 -10.54
CA ILE A 113 1.61 2.99 -11.44
C ILE A 113 2.82 3.81 -10.97
N PRO A 114 2.74 5.16 -10.88
CA PRO A 114 3.85 5.98 -10.40
C PRO A 114 3.97 5.97 -8.87
N GLY A 115 2.86 5.75 -8.14
CA GLY A 115 2.82 5.82 -6.69
C GLY A 115 3.30 4.57 -5.96
N TYR A 116 3.34 3.41 -6.64
CA TYR A 116 3.72 2.14 -6.01
C TYR A 116 4.60 1.24 -6.88
N ILE A 117 4.25 1.05 -8.15
CA ILE A 117 5.00 0.13 -9.04
C ILE A 117 6.39 0.70 -9.35
N LEU A 118 6.46 1.97 -9.75
CA LEU A 118 7.71 2.63 -10.10
C LEU A 118 8.70 2.69 -8.91
N PRO A 119 8.30 3.11 -7.69
CA PRO A 119 9.16 3.05 -6.51
C PRO A 119 9.66 1.64 -6.19
N GLY A 120 8.82 0.61 -6.34
CA GLY A 120 9.21 -0.79 -6.11
C GLY A 120 10.29 -1.28 -7.07
N TYR A 121 10.22 -0.87 -8.34
CA TYR A 121 11.27 -1.21 -9.31
C TYR A 121 12.59 -0.50 -9.03
N LEU A 122 12.53 0.77 -8.59
CA LEU A 122 13.71 1.53 -8.16
C LEU A 122 14.37 0.93 -6.90
N LEU A 123 13.59 0.47 -5.93
CA LEU A 123 14.10 -0.26 -4.76
C LEU A 123 14.84 -1.54 -5.18
N ARG A 124 14.31 -2.30 -6.15
CA ARG A 124 15.00 -3.49 -6.66
C ARG A 124 16.36 -3.16 -7.28
N ARG A 125 16.47 -2.01 -7.94
CA ARG A 125 17.75 -1.53 -8.52
C ARG A 125 18.73 -1.11 -7.43
N SER A 126 18.30 -0.36 -6.40
CA SER A 126 19.18 0.08 -5.32
C SER A 126 19.75 -1.10 -4.52
N VAL A 127 18.92 -2.08 -4.18
CA VAL A 127 19.35 -3.31 -3.49
C VAL A 127 20.34 -4.12 -4.33
N ARG A 128 20.18 -4.16 -5.66
CA ARG A 128 21.10 -4.87 -6.54
C ARG A 128 22.47 -4.18 -6.63
N SER A 129 22.48 -2.84 -6.64
CA SER A 129 23.71 -2.03 -6.66
C SER A 129 24.59 -2.27 -5.44
N MET A 130 23.99 -2.32 -4.25
CA MET A 130 24.72 -2.54 -2.98
C MET A 130 25.34 -3.94 -2.85
N ARG A 131 24.97 -4.89 -3.72
CA ARG A 131 25.45 -6.28 -3.66
C ARG A 131 26.61 -6.56 -4.63
N THR A 132 26.94 -5.57 -5.48
CA THR A 132 28.03 -5.64 -6.47
C THR A 132 29.26 -4.83 -6.05
N GLU A 133 29.18 -4.13 -4.92
CA GLU A 133 30.31 -3.55 -4.18
C GLU A 133 30.73 -4.51 -3.06
#